data_AF-A0A7Y3L648-F1
#
_entry.id   AF-A0A7Y3L648-F1
#
_cell.length_a   1.000
_cell.length_b   1.000
_cell.length_c   1.000
_cell.angle_alpha   90.00
_cell.angle_beta   90.00
_cell.angle_gamma   90.00
#
_symmetry.space_group_name_H-M   'P 1'
#
loop_
_entity.id
_entity.type
_entity.pdbx_description
1 polymer ?
#
loop_
_entity_poly.entity_id
_entity_poly.type
_entity_poly.pdbx_seq_one_letter_code
_entity_poly.pdbx_strand_id
1 'polypeptide(L)' 'MSRSQLSRRSGVPRAHIARVEAGLVDVQFSTLARLFDAMFCDLLVLRLARKRPSDAIVERRLERPDHYRWRIWDE' A
#
# COMPACT_ATOMS: atom_id res chain seq x y z
N MET A 1 1.56 17.40 0.78
CA MET A 1 2.49 17.65 1.91
C MET A 1 3.90 17.27 1.47
N SER A 2 4.95 18.01 1.87
CA SER A 2 6.33 17.71 1.45
C SER A 2 6.97 16.58 2.27
N ARG A 3 8.00 15.89 1.74
CA ARG A 3 8.74 14.84 2.48
C ARG A 3 9.35 15.34 3.79
N SER A 4 9.76 16.61 3.85
CA SER A 4 10.32 17.21 5.08
C SER A 4 9.24 17.48 6.13
N GLN A 5 8.05 17.91 5.72
CA GLN A 5 6.90 18.05 6.62
C GLN A 5 6.43 16.69 7.13
N LEU A 6 6.29 15.70 6.23
CA LEU A 6 5.86 14.35 6.60
C LEU A 6 6.86 13.68 7.55
N SER A 7 8.16 13.84 7.31
CA SER A 7 9.21 13.31 8.19
C SER A 7 9.12 13.90 9.60
N ARG A 8 8.92 15.22 9.72
CA ARG A 8 8.75 15.88 11.03
C ARG A 8 7.50 15.41 11.77
N ARG A 9 6.39 15.20 11.05
CA ARG A 9 5.10 14.81 11.66
C ARG A 9 5.02 13.34 12.03
N SER A 10 5.46 12.46 11.12
CA SER A 10 5.42 11.01 11.33
C SER A 10 6.58 10.48 12.19
N GLY A 11 7.66 11.26 12.33
CA GLY A 11 8.93 10.82 12.94
C GLY A 11 9.66 9.75 12.11
N VAL A 12 9.30 9.57 10.84
CA VAL A 12 9.96 8.64 9.92
C VAL A 12 11.06 9.39 9.16
N PRO A 13 12.29 8.84 9.02
CA PRO A 13 13.38 9.51 8.32
C PRO A 13 13.01 9.85 6.86
N ARG A 14 13.34 11.06 6.41
CA ARG A 14 13.08 11.53 5.03
C ARG A 14 13.62 10.57 3.95
N ALA A 15 14.80 9.99 4.18
CA ALA A 15 15.40 9.00 3.27
C ALA A 15 14.57 7.70 3.22
N HIS A 16 14.01 7.26 4.34
CA HIS A 16 13.15 6.08 4.40
C HIS A 16 11.82 6.34 3.66
N ILE A 17 11.21 7.52 3.85
CA ILE A 17 10.01 7.93 3.10
C ILE A 17 10.27 7.90 1.59
N ALA A 18 11.40 8.44 1.13
CA ALA A 18 11.77 8.42 -0.28
C ALA A 18 11.91 7.00 -0.84
N ARG A 19 12.44 6.06 -0.04
CA ARG A 19 12.53 4.64 -0.44
C ARG A 19 11.18 3.93 -0.46
N VAL A 20 10.29 4.26 0.48
CA VAL A 20 8.90 3.76 0.51
C VAL A 20 8.16 4.24 -0.74
N GLU A 21 8.25 5.52 -1.08
CA GLU A 21 7.64 6.08 -2.30
C GLU A 21 8.21 5.45 -3.59
N ALA A 22 9.50 5.09 -3.60
CA ALA A 22 10.14 4.42 -4.72
C ALA A 22 9.84 2.90 -4.78
N GLY A 23 9.11 2.33 -3.82
CA GLY A 23 8.85 0.89 -3.74
C GLY A 23 10.09 0.03 -3.43
N LEU A 24 11.16 0.64 -2.91
CA LEU A 24 12.47 -0.01 -2.67
C LEU A 24 12.59 -0.62 -1.26
N VAL A 25 11.50 -0.64 -0.51
CA VAL A 25 11.42 -1.14 0.86
C VAL A 25 10.10 -1.85 1.05
N ASP A 26 10.16 -3.05 1.63
CA ASP A 26 8.97 -3.69 2.22
C ASP A 26 8.64 -2.98 3.54
N VAL A 27 7.55 -2.23 3.55
CA VAL A 27 7.22 -1.31 4.63
C VAL A 27 6.39 -2.01 5.70
N GLN A 28 6.81 -1.86 6.95
CA GLN A 28 6.07 -2.40 8.08
C GLN A 28 4.74 -1.68 8.26
N PHE A 29 3.71 -2.41 8.69
CA PHE A 29 2.37 -1.86 8.93
C PHE A 29 2.38 -0.68 9.91
N SER A 30 3.19 -0.75 10.96
CA SER A 30 3.34 0.34 11.94
C SER A 30 3.89 1.62 11.32
N THR A 31 4.79 1.51 10.33
CA THR A 31 5.31 2.67 9.59
C THR A 31 4.22 3.27 8.69
N LEU A 32 3.42 2.44 8.01
CA LEU A 32 2.28 2.92 7.22
C LEU A 32 1.26 3.65 8.08
N ALA A 33 0.90 3.08 9.23
CA ALA A 33 -0.04 3.71 10.17
C ALA A 33 0.44 5.11 10.59
N ARG A 34 1.72 5.26 10.95
CA ARG A 34 2.31 6.56 11.33
C ARG A 34 2.32 7.57 10.18
N LEU A 35 2.55 7.12 8.95
CA LEU A 35 2.56 8.00 7.78
C LEU A 35 1.14 8.48 7.46
N PHE A 36 0.15 7.58 7.49
CA PHE A 36 -1.25 7.89 7.25
C PHE A 36 -1.83 8.82 8.32
N ASP A 37 -1.57 8.54 9.60
CA ASP A 37 -1.95 9.41 10.71
C ASP A 37 -1.35 10.82 10.55
N ALA A 38 -0.06 10.92 10.19
CA ALA A 38 0.59 12.20 9.91
C ALA A 38 0.00 12.94 8.70
N MET A 39 -0.66 12.25 7.77
CA MET A 39 -1.37 12.84 6.63
C MET A 39 -2.83 13.16 6.92
N PHE A 40 -3.33 12.81 8.11
CA PHE A 40 -4.75 12.83 8.45
C PHE A 40 -5.59 11.92 7.53
N CYS A 41 -5.03 10.75 7.19
CA CYS A 41 -5.70 9.74 6.38
C CYS A 41 -6.02 8.52 7.25
N ASP A 42 -7.22 7.97 7.07
CA ASP A 42 -7.54 6.67 7.64
C ASP A 42 -6.85 5.56 6.86
N LEU A 43 -6.17 4.67 7.59
CA LEU A 43 -5.53 3.50 6.99
C LEU A 43 -6.53 2.33 6.92
N LEU A 44 -7.14 2.15 5.76
CA LEU A 44 -8.04 1.02 5.51
C LEU A 44 -7.25 -0.24 5.13
N VAL A 45 -7.35 -1.28 5.97
CA VAL A 45 -6.75 -2.60 5.69
C VAL A 45 -7.83 -3.58 5.27
N LEU A 46 -7.90 -3.89 3.98
CA LEU A 46 -8.81 -4.91 3.45
C LEU A 46 -8.18 -6.29 3.58
N ARG A 47 -8.78 -7.13 4.44
CA ARG A 47 -8.44 -8.55 4.47
C ARG A 47 -9.05 -9.22 3.26
N LEU A 48 -8.24 -9.53 2.27
CA LEU A 48 -8.66 -10.38 1.16
C LEU A 48 -8.85 -11.81 1.67
N ALA A 49 -9.98 -12.42 1.32
CA ALA A 49 -10.23 -13.82 1.63
C ALA A 49 -9.10 -14.68 1.03
N ARG A 50 -8.56 -15.59 1.83
CA ARG A 50 -7.58 -16.56 1.33
C ARG A 50 -8.29 -17.45 0.31
N LYS A 51 -7.84 -17.41 -0.94
CA LYS A 51 -8.34 -18.30 -1.99
C LYS A 51 -7.97 -19.74 -1.65
N ARG A 52 -8.86 -20.69 -1.91
CA ARG A 52 -8.50 -22.11 -1.78
C ARG A 52 -7.45 -22.44 -2.85
N PRO A 53 -6.56 -23.41 -2.61
CA PRO A 53 -5.57 -23.81 -3.61
C PRO A 53 -6.19 -24.17 -4.97
N SER A 54 -7.38 -24.78 -4.97
CA SER A 54 -8.16 -25.07 -6.18
C SER A 54 -8.50 -23.81 -6.98
N ASP A 55 -8.92 -22.76 -6.30
CA ASP A 55 -9.42 -21.53 -6.91
C ASP A 55 -8.26 -20.72 -7.50
N ALA A 56 -7.11 -20.73 -6.81
CA ALA A 56 -5.87 -20.09 -7.27
C ALA A 56 -5.30 -20.73 -8.55
N ILE A 57 -5.49 -22.04 -8.76
CA ILE A 57 -5.06 -22.74 -9.98
C ILE A 57 -5.92 -22.34 -11.18
N VAL A 58 -7.23 -22.17 -10.97
CA VAL A 58 -8.17 -21.76 -12.02
C VAL A 58 -7.88 -20.33 -12.48
N GLU A 59 -7.63 -19.40 -11.55
CA GLU A 59 -7.25 -18.03 -11.89
C GLU A 59 -5.91 -17.93 -12.61
N ARG A 60 -4.88 -18.69 -12.19
CA ARG A 60 -3.59 -18.74 -12.91
C ARG A 60 -3.73 -19.19 -14.36
N ARG A 61 -4.77 -19.95 -14.67
CA ARG A 61 -5.06 -20.44 -16.03
C ARG A 61 -5.81 -19.40 -16.87
N LEU A 62 -6.52 -18.48 -16.22
CA LEU A 62 -7.30 -17.41 -16.85
C LEU A 62 -6.53 -16.09 -16.94
N GLU A 63 -5.56 -15.83 -16.07
CA GLU A 63 -4.80 -14.57 -16.01
C GLU A 63 -3.49 -14.64 -16.81
N ARG A 64 -3.58 -14.33 -18.11
CA ARG A 64 -2.62 -13.43 -18.76
C ARG A 64 -3.29 -12.04 -18.86
N PRO A 65 -2.53 -10.95 -18.76
CA PRO A 65 -2.56 -10.07 -17.59
C PRO A 65 -3.50 -8.87 -17.77
N ASP A 66 -4.42 -8.68 -16.84
CA ASP A 66 -4.99 -7.36 -16.59
C ASP A 66 -4.63 -6.90 -15.18
N HIS A 67 -3.46 -6.25 -15.16
CA HIS A 67 -3.06 -5.16 -14.28
C HIS A 67 -4.17 -4.65 -13.35
N TYR A 68 -3.90 -4.72 -12.04
CA TYR A 68 -4.47 -3.89 -10.96
C TYR A 68 -5.24 -2.67 -11.48
N ARG A 69 -6.54 -2.86 -11.75
CA ARG A 69 -7.45 -1.82 -12.22
C ARG A 69 -7.88 -1.02 -10.99
N TRP A 70 -7.14 0.03 -10.71
CA TRP A 70 -7.46 1.10 -9.75
C TRP A 70 -8.74 1.86 -10.16
N ARG A 71 -9.89 1.18 -10.23
CA ARG A 71 -11.22 1.79 -10.39
C ARG A 71 -12.01 1.58 -9.10
N ILE A 72 -11.69 2.37 -8.10
CA ILE A 72 -12.52 2.55 -6.90
C ILE A 72 -13.09 3.99 -6.87
N TRP A 73 -12.74 4.83 -7.85
CA TRP A 73 -13.22 6.21 -7.97
C TRP A 73 -13.62 6.50 -9.42
N ASP A 74 -14.84 6.15 -9.79
CA ASP A 74 -15.56 6.73 -10.93
C ASP A 74 -17.05 6.75 -10.50
N GLU A 75 -17.47 7.88 -9.92
CA GLU A 75 -18.88 8.31 -9.85
C GLU A 75 -19.21 9.15 -11.08
#